data_AF-A0A847MJN1-F1
#
_entry.id   AF-A0A847MJN1-F1
#
_cell.length_a   1.000
_cell.length_b   1.000
_cell.length_c   1.000
_cell.angle_alpha   90.00
_cell.angle_beta   90.00
_cell.angle_gamma   90.00
#
_symmetry.space_group_name_H-M   'P 1'
#
loop_
_entity.id
_entity.type
_entity.pdbx_description
1 polymer ?
#
loop_
_entity_poly.entity_id
_entity_poly.type
_entity_poly.pdbx_seq_one_letter_code
_entity_poly.pdbx_strand_id
1 'polypeptide(L)'
;MGSLSIWHWLIVLVVVALVFGTKKLRNVGEDLGTAVKGFKKGLGDAEDENTTTEKTSAEDVKAVNVNDVQDAEFKEVKDKDKPTA
;
A
#
# COMPACT_ATOMS: atom_id res chain seq x y z
N MET A 1 -33.69 -8.77 29.22
CA MET A 1 -32.27 -8.35 29.26
C MET A 1 -31.55 -8.95 28.04
N GLY A 2 -31.78 -8.41 26.84
CA GLY A 2 -31.26 -8.94 25.57
C GLY A 2 -30.39 -7.93 24.81
N SER A 3 -29.91 -6.90 25.50
CA SER A 3 -29.19 -5.75 24.95
C SER A 3 -27.76 -6.05 24.50
N LEU A 4 -27.26 -7.28 24.71
CA LEU A 4 -25.94 -7.73 24.22
C LEU A 4 -26.06 -8.74 23.06
N SER A 5 -27.19 -8.77 22.36
CA SER A 5 -27.33 -9.60 21.16
C SER A 5 -26.41 -9.06 20.06
N ILE A 6 -25.61 -9.94 19.45
CA ILE A 6 -24.75 -9.66 18.28
C ILE A 6 -25.51 -8.87 17.19
N TRP A 7 -26.82 -9.09 17.07
CA TRP A 7 -27.70 -8.38 16.14
C TRP A 7 -27.74 -6.87 16.36
N HIS A 8 -27.64 -6.39 17.60
CA HIS A 8 -27.61 -4.96 17.90
C HIS A 8 -26.33 -4.32 17.34
N TRP A 9 -25.18 -4.99 17.50
CA TRP A 9 -23.90 -4.50 16.99
C TRP A 9 -23.86 -4.42 15.46
N LEU A 10 -24.49 -5.36 14.76
CA LEU A 10 -24.63 -5.28 13.29
C LEU A 10 -25.44 -4.05 12.86
N ILE A 11 -26.59 -3.79 13.49
CA ILE A 11 -27.40 -2.61 13.19
C ILE A 11 -26.62 -1.32 13.47
N VAL A 12 -25.92 -1.25 14.61
CA VAL A 12 -25.14 -0.07 14.98
C VAL A 12 -24.00 0.18 13.98
N LEU A 13 -23.28 -0.86 13.53
CA LEU A 13 -22.24 -0.71 12.51
C LEU A 13 -22.77 -0.15 11.20
N VAL A 14 -23.93 -0.62 10.76
CA VAL A 14 -24.57 -0.12 9.54
C VAL A 14 -24.90 1.36 9.67
N VAL A 15 -25.49 1.78 10.80
CA VAL A 15 -25.83 3.19 11.05
C VAL A 15 -24.56 4.05 11.08
N VAL A 16 -23.51 3.62 11.76
CA VAL A 16 -22.22 4.33 11.80
C VAL A 16 -21.65 4.47 10.39
N ALA A 17 -21.65 3.40 9.59
CA ALA A 17 -21.16 3.44 8.21
C ALA A 17 -21.98 4.40 7.31
N LEU A 18 -23.29 4.52 7.53
CA LEU A 18 -24.15 5.46 6.79
C LEU A 18 -23.91 6.92 7.22
N VAL A 19 -23.74 7.19 8.51
CA VAL A 19 -23.50 8.55 9.04
C VAL A 19 -22.13 9.08 8.63
N PHE A 20 -21.09 8.27 8.78
CA PHE A 20 -19.73 8.66 8.44
C PHE A 20 -19.41 8.50 6.94
N GLY A 21 -20.21 7.70 6.23
CA GLY A 21 -19.99 7.31 4.85
C GLY A 21 -18.83 6.30 4.71
N THR A 22 -18.98 5.36 3.78
CA THR A 22 -17.96 4.32 3.52
C THR A 22 -16.61 4.89 3.07
N LYS A 23 -16.60 6.06 2.42
CA LYS A 23 -15.38 6.71 1.92
C LYS A 23 -14.46 7.20 3.04
N LYS A 24 -15.04 7.73 4.13
CA LYS A 24 -14.27 8.22 5.29
C LYS A 24 -13.81 7.06 6.18
N LEU A 25 -14.67 6.06 6.37
CA LEU A 25 -14.31 4.81 7.05
C LEU A 25 -13.22 4.05 6.31
N ARG A 26 -13.18 4.07 4.98
CA ARG A 26 -12.14 3.38 4.21
C ARG A 26 -10.77 4.02 4.37
N ASN A 27 -10.66 5.33 4.23
CA ASN A 27 -9.37 6.01 4.39
C ASN A 27 -8.80 5.81 5.80
N VAL A 28 -9.62 6.03 6.84
CA VAL A 28 -9.18 5.84 8.24
C VAL A 28 -9.00 4.35 8.57
N GLY A 29 -9.82 3.48 7.99
CA GLY A 29 -9.74 2.03 8.17
C GLY A 29 -8.55 1.40 7.45
N GLU A 30 -8.02 2.00 6.39
CA GLU A 30 -6.80 1.56 5.70
C GLU A 30 -5.56 1.83 6.55
N ASP A 31 -5.49 3.03 7.16
CA ASP A 31 -4.42 3.40 8.10
C ASP A 31 -4.45 2.52 9.36
N LEU A 32 -5.62 2.40 9.99
CA LEU A 32 -5.81 1.54 11.16
C LEU A 32 -5.65 0.06 10.82
N GLY A 33 -6.12 -0.36 9.65
CA GLY A 33 -6.04 -1.74 9.18
C GLY A 33 -4.59 -2.17 8.93
N THR A 34 -3.76 -1.27 8.41
CA THR A 34 -2.33 -1.53 8.20
C THR A 34 -1.60 -1.67 9.54
N ALA A 35 -1.89 -0.80 10.51
CA ALA A 35 -1.33 -0.91 11.86
C ALA A 35 -1.74 -2.22 12.56
N VAL A 36 -3.01 -2.61 12.46
CA VAL A 36 -3.52 -3.87 13.03
C VAL A 36 -2.97 -5.10 12.29
N LYS A 37 -2.76 -5.02 10.96
CA LYS A 37 -2.12 -6.08 10.17
C LYS A 37 -0.68 -6.32 10.60
N GLY A 38 0.08 -5.25 10.86
CA GLY A 38 1.43 -5.33 11.43
C GLY A 38 1.45 -5.94 12.83
N PHE A 39 0.52 -5.54 13.69
CA PHE A 39 0.36 -6.13 15.02
C PHE A 39 0.03 -7.63 14.97
N LYS A 40 -0.92 -8.04 14.10
CA LYS A 40 -1.26 -9.46 13.92
C LYS A 40 -0.10 -10.25 13.33
N LYS A 41 0.64 -9.67 12.37
CA LYS A 41 1.83 -10.32 11.80
C LYS A 41 2.93 -10.48 12.84
N GLY A 42 3.20 -9.46 13.65
CA GLY A 42 4.20 -9.56 14.73
C GLY A 42 3.79 -10.52 15.85
N LEU A 43 2.50 -10.60 16.17
CA LEU A 43 1.98 -11.60 17.11
C LEU A 43 2.05 -13.02 16.54
N GLY A 44 1.78 -13.17 15.23
CA GLY A 44 1.92 -14.43 14.51
C GLY A 44 3.38 -14.87 14.34
N ASP A 45 4.30 -13.96 14.00
CA ASP A 45 5.75 -14.24 13.93
C ASP A 45 6.29 -14.71 15.30
N ALA A 46 5.78 -14.17 16.41
CA ALA A 46 6.16 -14.64 17.75
C ALA A 46 5.60 -16.04 18.10
N GLU A 47 4.54 -16.48 17.44
CA GLU A 47 3.97 -17.83 17.59
C GLU A 47 4.55 -18.82 16.55
N ASP A 48 4.90 -18.33 15.36
CA ASP A 48 5.38 -19.06 14.18
C ASP A 48 6.92 -19.03 14.00
N GLU A 49 7.69 -18.53 14.98
CA GLU A 49 9.17 -18.66 15.02
C GLU A 49 9.66 -20.13 15.07
N ASN A 50 8.76 -21.11 14.96
CA ASN A 50 9.08 -22.51 14.69
C ASN A 50 8.81 -22.97 13.23
N THR A 51 8.20 -22.18 12.35
CA THR A 51 7.97 -22.59 10.94
C THR A 51 7.89 -21.37 10.00
N THR A 52 9.03 -21.09 9.36
CA THR A 52 9.17 -20.58 7.98
C THR A 52 8.33 -19.37 7.56
N THR A 53 8.97 -18.21 7.62
CA THR A 53 8.97 -17.12 6.63
C THR A 53 8.11 -17.37 5.38
N GLU A 54 6.84 -16.95 5.37
CA GLU A 54 6.12 -16.56 4.15
C GLU A 54 4.99 -15.57 4.46
N LYS A 55 5.17 -14.33 3.97
CA LYS A 55 4.15 -13.53 3.25
C LYS A 55 4.66 -12.10 3.07
N THR A 56 5.34 -11.90 1.95
CA THR A 56 5.51 -10.61 1.28
C THR A 56 4.14 -10.00 1.04
N SER A 57 3.99 -8.75 1.47
CA SER A 57 2.76 -7.98 1.29
C SER A 57 2.59 -7.65 -0.19
N ALA A 58 1.42 -7.99 -0.72
CA ALA A 58 0.94 -7.46 -1.99
C ALA A 58 0.78 -5.94 -1.92
N GLU A 59 0.95 -5.32 -3.10
CA GLU A 59 0.57 -3.96 -3.50
C GLU A 59 1.59 -2.83 -3.26
N ASP A 60 2.74 -2.93 -3.92
CA ASP A 60 3.36 -1.77 -4.59
C ASP A 60 2.97 -1.83 -6.08
N VAL A 61 1.77 -1.32 -6.40
CA VAL A 61 1.35 -1.04 -7.78
C VAL A 61 0.60 0.29 -7.78
N LYS A 62 1.32 1.40 -7.64
CA LYS A 62 0.85 2.66 -8.22
C LYS A 62 2.00 3.63 -8.48
N ALA A 63 2.22 3.86 -9.78
CA ALA A 63 2.92 5.00 -10.38
C ALA A 63 4.45 4.97 -10.45
N VAL A 64 5.01 4.01 -11.21
CA VAL A 64 6.17 4.32 -12.06
C VAL A 64 5.62 4.87 -13.37
N ASN A 65 5.77 6.18 -13.55
CA ASN A 65 5.38 6.92 -14.75
C ASN A 65 6.42 6.63 -15.84
N VAL A 66 6.15 5.64 -16.70
CA VAL A 66 6.99 5.32 -17.87
C VAL A 66 6.59 6.25 -19.00
N ASN A 67 7.10 7.49 -19.00
CA ASN A 67 6.92 8.42 -20.13
C ASN A 67 8.10 9.40 -20.30
N ASP A 68 9.29 9.10 -19.76
CA ASP A 68 10.47 9.97 -19.87
C ASP A 68 11.70 9.18 -20.34
N VAL A 69 11.59 8.53 -21.50
CA VAL A 69 12.77 8.03 -22.26
C VAL A 69 12.46 8.04 -23.76
N GLN A 70 12.29 9.24 -24.31
CA GLN A 70 12.54 9.51 -25.71
C GLN A 70 12.84 11.00 -25.85
N ASP A 71 13.77 11.34 -26.74
CA ASP A 71 14.29 12.68 -27.01
C ASP A 71 15.46 13.18 -26.14
N ALA A 72 16.59 12.48 -26.25
CA ALA A 72 17.91 13.13 -26.22
C ALA A 72 18.71 12.70 -27.45
N GLU A 73 18.26 13.20 -28.60
CA GLU A 73 18.95 13.12 -29.88
C GLU A 73 20.31 13.85 -29.78
N PHE A 74 21.37 13.06 -29.92
CA PHE A 74 22.61 13.37 -30.63
C PHE A 74 23.01 14.86 -30.72
N LYS A 75 23.65 15.38 -29.68
CA LYS A 75 24.71 16.38 -29.82
C LYS A 75 26.04 15.64 -29.79
N GLU A 76 26.80 15.70 -30.88
CA GLU A 76 27.93 16.63 -30.95
C GLU A 76 28.74 16.32 -32.22
N VAL A 77 28.79 17.33 -33.08
CA VAL A 77 29.68 17.49 -34.22
C VAL A 77 31.10 17.19 -33.74
N LYS A 78 31.68 16.08 -34.19
CA LYS A 78 33.10 15.79 -33.99
C LYS A 78 33.88 16.70 -34.91
N ASP A 79 34.20 17.87 -34.36
CA ASP A 79 35.09 18.85 -34.93
C ASP A 79 36.45 18.24 -35.29
N LYS A 80 37.01 18.85 -36.33
CA LYS A 80 38.37 18.72 -36.81
C LYS A 80 39.34 18.87 -35.64
N ASP A 81 40.22 17.90 -35.45
CA ASP A 81 41.64 18.18 -35.24
C ASP A 81 42.45 16.91 -35.49
N LYS A 82 43.06 16.90 -36.68
CA LYS A 82 44.11 15.98 -37.10
C LYS A 82 45.42 16.57 -36.57
N PRO A 83 46.07 16.02 -35.54
CA PRO A 83 47.45 16.37 -35.28
C PRO A 83 48.33 15.73 -36.35
N THR A 84 48.82 16.56 -37.26
CA THR A 84 50.09 16.37 -37.96
C THR A 84 51.23 16.73 -37.03
N ALA A 85 52.01 15.75 -36.59
CA ALA A 85 53.47 15.78 -36.38
C ALA A 85 53.89 14.45 -35.76
#